data_AF-A0A2K6CM51-F1
#
_entry.id   AF-A0A2K6CM51-F1
#
_cell.length_a   1.000
_cell.length_b   1.000
_cell.length_c   1.000
_cell.angle_alpha   90.00
_cell.angle_beta   90.00
_cell.angle_gamma   90.00
#
_symmetry.space_group_name_H-M   'P 1'
#
loop_
_entity.id
_entity.type
_entity.pdbx_description
1 polymer ?
#
loop_
_entity_poly.entity_id
_entity_poly.type
_entity_poly.pdbx_seq_one_letter_code
_entity_poly.pdbx_strand_id
1 'polypeptide(L)'
;MGAHLVRRYLGDSSVEPDPLQMPTFPPDYGLPERKEREMVATQQEMMDAQLSLQLRDYCAHYLIQLLKCKRDRFPNFLACKQEKHDWHYCEHRDYVMRMKEFERERRLLERKQRREKKAAELAKGQGPRKVDPQVAL
;
A
#
# COMPACT_ATOMS: atom_id res chain seq x y z
N MET A 1 -0.15 -0.63 16.25
CA MET A 1 0.33 0.02 15.00
C MET A 1 0.79 1.45 15.31
N GLY A 2 2.01 1.64 15.84
CA GLY A 2 2.48 2.98 16.25
C GLY A 2 4.00 3.16 16.30
N ALA A 3 4.76 2.07 16.19
CA ALA A 3 6.22 2.13 16.22
C ALA A 3 6.83 2.93 15.06
N HIS A 4 6.12 3.05 13.92
CA HIS A 4 6.55 3.89 12.80
C HIS A 4 6.62 5.38 13.23
N LEU A 5 5.70 5.87 14.05
CA LEU A 5 5.76 7.26 14.53
C LEU A 5 7.01 7.51 15.37
N VAL A 6 7.33 6.60 16.28
CA VAL A 6 8.56 6.67 17.10
C VAL A 6 9.78 6.71 16.19
N ARG A 7 9.84 5.84 15.18
CA ARG A 7 10.98 5.81 14.27
C ARG A 7 11.04 7.05 13.36
N ARG A 8 9.92 7.63 12.95
CA ARG A 8 9.87 8.89 12.19
C ARG A 8 10.41 10.08 12.97
N TYR A 9 9.91 10.23 14.19
CA TYR A 9 10.08 11.44 14.97
C TYR A 9 11.31 11.40 15.88
N LEU A 10 11.64 10.22 16.43
CA LEU A 10 12.82 10.03 17.29
C LEU A 10 14.01 9.44 16.54
N GLY A 11 13.80 8.85 15.35
CA GLY A 11 14.85 8.27 14.51
C GLY A 11 15.13 9.09 13.24
N ASP A 12 15.69 8.42 12.23
CA ASP A 12 16.04 9.03 10.94
C ASP A 12 14.80 9.19 10.05
N SER A 13 14.35 10.43 9.86
CA SER A 13 13.18 10.77 9.01
C SER A 13 13.40 10.46 7.52
N SER A 14 14.65 10.39 7.07
CA SER A 14 15.01 10.12 5.67
C SER A 14 14.65 8.71 5.20
N VAL A 15 14.46 7.77 6.13
CA VAL A 15 14.14 6.37 5.84
C VAL A 15 12.64 6.16 5.72
N GLU A 16 11.86 6.98 6.41
CA GLU A 16 10.43 6.80 6.53
C GLU A 16 9.67 7.55 5.44
N PRO A 17 8.66 6.92 4.81
CA PRO A 17 7.85 7.58 3.80
C PRO A 17 6.93 8.62 4.44
N ASP A 18 6.81 9.78 3.79
CA ASP A 18 5.88 10.84 4.18
C ASP A 18 4.48 10.55 3.60
N PRO A 19 3.43 10.39 4.43
CA PRO A 19 2.09 10.03 3.97
C PRO A 19 1.43 11.06 3.04
N LEU A 20 1.89 12.32 3.03
CA LEU A 20 1.38 13.35 2.11
C LEU A 20 2.09 13.34 0.75
N GLN A 21 3.31 12.82 0.67
CA GLN A 21 4.17 12.83 -0.53
C GLN A 21 4.52 11.41 -1.01
N MET A 22 3.57 10.48 -0.87
CA MET A 22 3.65 9.13 -1.41
C MET A 22 2.79 9.02 -2.68
N PRO A 23 3.21 8.31 -3.75
CA PRO A 23 4.45 7.56 -3.93
C PRO A 23 5.60 8.35 -4.57
N THR A 24 6.82 8.21 -4.03
CA THR A 24 8.05 8.82 -4.60
C THR A 24 8.73 7.97 -5.68
N PHE A 25 8.53 6.65 -5.66
CA PHE A 25 9.12 5.72 -6.63
C PHE A 25 8.10 5.32 -7.70
N PRO A 26 8.54 5.08 -8.95
CA PRO A 26 7.62 4.65 -9.99
C PRO A 26 6.97 3.30 -9.65
N PRO A 27 5.70 3.11 -10.09
CA PRO A 27 4.93 1.91 -9.78
C PRO A 27 5.56 0.62 -10.34
N ASP A 28 6.31 0.73 -11.44
CA ASP A 28 6.89 -0.40 -12.17
C ASP A 28 8.27 -0.81 -11.62
N TYR A 29 8.83 -0.02 -10.70
CA TYR A 29 10.14 -0.31 -10.12
C TYR A 29 10.14 -1.63 -9.35
N GLY A 30 10.82 -2.63 -9.90
CA GLY A 30 10.97 -3.96 -9.30
C GLY A 30 9.81 -4.92 -9.55
N LEU A 31 8.84 -4.56 -10.41
CA LEU A 31 7.75 -5.44 -10.83
C LEU A 31 7.75 -5.55 -12.37
N PRO A 32 8.10 -6.71 -12.95
CA PRO A 32 8.18 -6.84 -14.39
C PRO A 32 6.81 -6.77 -15.10
N GLU A 33 5.72 -7.20 -14.44
CA GLU A 33 4.36 -7.12 -14.99
C GLU A 33 3.36 -6.82 -13.86
N ARG A 34 3.06 -5.53 -13.64
CA ARG A 34 2.07 -5.10 -12.65
C ARG A 34 0.69 -5.02 -13.31
N LYS A 35 -0.25 -5.83 -12.82
CA LYS A 35 -1.67 -5.74 -13.23
C LYS A 35 -2.35 -4.55 -12.54
N GLU A 36 -3.17 -3.84 -13.30
CA GLU A 36 -4.03 -2.78 -12.77
C GLU A 36 -5.20 -3.37 -11.96
N ARG A 37 -5.79 -2.56 -11.08
CA ARG A 37 -6.96 -2.97 -10.31
C ARG A 37 -8.19 -2.85 -11.19
N GLU A 38 -8.99 -3.91 -11.23
CA GLU A 38 -10.21 -3.96 -12.01
C GLU A 38 -11.34 -3.24 -11.25
N MET A 39 -11.98 -2.27 -11.91
CA MET A 39 -13.20 -1.64 -11.43
C MET A 39 -14.40 -2.44 -11.93
N VAL A 40 -15.10 -3.12 -11.03
CA VAL A 40 -16.25 -3.96 -11.39
C VAL A 40 -17.53 -3.12 -11.58
N ALA A 41 -17.74 -2.10 -10.74
CA ALA A 41 -18.92 -1.24 -10.81
C ALA A 41 -18.75 -0.19 -11.92
N THR A 42 -19.78 -0.01 -12.76
CA THR A 42 -19.75 1.03 -13.79
C THR A 42 -19.98 2.41 -13.18
N GLN A 43 -19.44 3.46 -13.81
CA GLN A 43 -19.60 4.83 -13.29
C GLN A 43 -21.07 5.27 -13.26
N GLN A 44 -21.88 4.80 -14.22
CA GLN A 44 -23.31 5.11 -14.29
C GLN A 44 -24.07 4.50 -13.11
N GLU A 45 -23.84 3.22 -12.80
CA GLU A 45 -24.45 2.54 -11.64
C GLU A 45 -24.17 3.27 -10.31
N MET A 46 -22.97 3.82 -10.16
CA MET A 46 -22.55 4.56 -8.97
C MET A 46 -23.28 5.91 -8.83
N MET A 47 -23.61 6.54 -9.96
CA MET A 47 -24.38 7.80 -9.99
C MET A 47 -25.86 7.52 -9.72
N ASP A 48 -26.42 6.47 -10.32
CA ASP A 48 -27.82 6.06 -10.13
C ASP A 48 -28.09 5.66 -8.67
N ALA A 49 -27.12 5.00 -8.02
CA ALA A 49 -27.16 4.68 -6.60
C ALA A 49 -26.88 5.88 -5.67
N GLN A 50 -26.57 7.06 -6.23
CA GLN A 50 -26.28 8.30 -5.51
C GLN A 50 -25.24 8.15 -4.39
N LEU A 51 -24.16 7.41 -4.66
CA LEU A 51 -23.12 7.17 -3.66
C LEU A 51 -22.31 8.44 -3.39
N SER A 52 -21.93 8.66 -2.13
CA SER A 52 -21.02 9.73 -1.74
C SER A 52 -19.63 9.50 -2.34
N LEU A 53 -18.89 10.58 -2.60
CA LEU A 53 -17.59 10.51 -3.28
C LEU A 53 -16.58 9.60 -2.56
N GLN A 54 -16.62 9.55 -1.23
CA GLN A 54 -15.73 8.72 -0.42
C GLN A 54 -16.03 7.22 -0.53
N LEU A 55 -17.25 6.85 -0.91
CA LEU A 55 -17.67 5.44 -1.06
C LEU A 55 -17.48 4.94 -2.49
N ARG A 56 -16.91 5.76 -3.39
CA ARG A 56 -16.68 5.41 -4.81
C ARG A 56 -15.35 4.73 -5.05
N ASP A 57 -15.05 3.72 -4.23
CA ASP A 57 -13.83 2.94 -4.30
C ASP A 57 -13.99 1.69 -5.19
N TYR A 58 -12.89 0.96 -5.42
CA TYR A 58 -12.89 -0.34 -6.13
C TYR A 58 -13.89 -1.34 -5.55
N CYS A 59 -14.20 -1.20 -4.25
CA CYS A 59 -15.10 -2.08 -3.50
C CYS A 59 -16.60 -1.75 -3.63
N ALA A 60 -16.98 -0.70 -4.38
CA ALA A 60 -18.34 -0.18 -4.34
C ALA A 60 -19.45 -1.13 -4.86
N HIS A 61 -19.09 -2.14 -5.64
CA HIS A 61 -20.02 -3.17 -6.12
C HIS A 61 -20.73 -3.90 -4.97
N TYR A 62 -20.02 -4.22 -3.88
CA TYR A 62 -20.64 -4.82 -2.69
C TYR A 62 -21.57 -3.84 -1.95
N LEU A 63 -21.22 -2.55 -1.95
CA LEU A 63 -22.05 -1.53 -1.32
C LEU A 63 -23.40 -1.38 -2.05
N ILE A 64 -23.39 -1.40 -3.40
CA ILE A 64 -24.63 -1.38 -4.20
C ILE A 64 -25.50 -2.59 -3.87
N GLN A 65 -24.91 -3.79 -3.76
CA GLN A 65 -25.64 -5.02 -3.38
C GLN A 65 -26.24 -4.91 -1.98
N LEU A 66 -25.50 -4.34 -1.03
CA LEU A 66 -25.97 -4.12 0.33
C LEU A 66 -27.15 -3.15 0.39
N LEU A 67 -27.08 -2.04 -0.35
CA LEU A 67 -28.18 -1.07 -0.44
C LEU A 67 -29.43 -1.69 -1.07
N LYS A 68 -29.24 -2.51 -2.12
CA LYS A 68 -30.32 -3.28 -2.74
C LYS A 68 -30.96 -4.24 -1.74
N CYS A 69 -30.17 -5.04 -1.01
CA CYS A 69 -30.69 -5.97 0.00
C CYS A 69 -31.50 -5.24 1.08
N LYS A 70 -31.01 -4.10 1.56
CA LYS A 70 -31.70 -3.29 2.58
C LYS A 70 -33.06 -2.78 2.09
N ARG A 71 -33.15 -2.38 0.82
CA ARG A 71 -34.40 -1.92 0.21
C ARG A 71 -35.39 -3.07 0.06
N ASP A 72 -34.93 -4.22 -0.41
CA ASP A 72 -35.79 -5.36 -0.74
C ASP A 72 -36.30 -6.11 0.50
N ARG A 73 -35.53 -6.12 1.60
CA ARG A 73 -35.86 -6.87 2.84
C ARG A 73 -36.43 -6.01 3.97
N PHE A 74 -36.77 -4.74 3.73
CA PHE A 74 -37.44 -3.91 4.73
C PHE A 74 -38.81 -4.53 5.10
N PRO A 75 -39.16 -4.73 6.40
CA PRO A 75 -38.62 -4.14 7.65
C PRO A 75 -37.55 -4.97 8.39
N ASN A 76 -37.10 -6.10 7.85
CA ASN A 76 -36.19 -7.02 8.53
C ASN A 76 -34.72 -6.55 8.44
N PHE A 77 -34.30 -5.70 9.38
CA PHE A 77 -32.95 -5.11 9.40
C PHE A 77 -31.79 -6.11 9.58
N LEU A 78 -32.04 -7.30 10.12
CA LEU A 78 -31.00 -8.30 10.43
C LEU A 78 -30.69 -9.25 9.27
N ALA A 79 -31.43 -9.17 8.16
CA ALA A 79 -31.35 -10.16 7.09
C ALA A 79 -30.11 -9.99 6.19
N CYS A 80 -29.53 -8.79 6.10
CA CYS A 80 -28.45 -8.47 5.15
C CYS A 80 -27.04 -8.48 5.78
N LYS A 81 -26.74 -9.45 6.64
CA LYS A 81 -25.44 -9.54 7.33
C LYS A 81 -24.32 -10.04 6.42
N GLN A 82 -24.65 -10.92 5.47
CA GLN A 82 -23.67 -11.50 4.54
C GLN A 82 -23.14 -10.44 3.59
N GLU A 83 -24.03 -9.68 2.93
CA GLU A 83 -23.61 -8.61 2.01
C GLU A 83 -22.79 -7.52 2.74
N LYS A 84 -23.12 -7.26 4.02
CA LYS A 84 -22.35 -6.37 4.87
C LYS A 84 -20.95 -6.90 5.19
N HIS A 85 -20.83 -8.18 5.51
CA HIS A 85 -19.54 -8.80 5.74
C HIS A 85 -18.67 -8.77 4.48
N ASP A 86 -19.25 -9.05 3.31
CA ASP A 86 -18.51 -9.05 2.05
C ASP A 86 -17.95 -7.67 1.70
N TRP A 87 -18.77 -6.62 1.89
CA TRP A 87 -18.30 -5.24 1.75
C TRP A 87 -17.14 -4.91 2.70
N HIS A 88 -17.28 -5.18 4.00
CA HIS A 88 -16.21 -4.92 4.98
C HIS A 88 -14.94 -5.73 4.71
N TYR A 89 -15.09 -6.96 4.26
CA TYR A 89 -13.96 -7.81 3.94
C TYR A 89 -13.19 -7.30 2.72
N CYS A 90 -13.91 -6.76 1.74
CA CYS A 90 -13.32 -6.10 0.60
C CYS A 90 -12.63 -4.76 0.98
N GLU A 91 -13.23 -3.93 1.83
CA GLU A 91 -12.56 -2.74 2.39
C GLU A 91 -11.28 -3.10 3.17
N HIS A 92 -11.32 -4.20 3.93
CA HIS A 92 -10.14 -4.71 4.63
C HIS A 92 -9.04 -5.13 3.65
N ARG A 93 -9.38 -5.77 2.53
CA ARG A 93 -8.41 -6.10 1.47
C ARG A 93 -7.80 -4.84 0.86
N ASP A 94 -8.60 -3.82 0.60
CA ASP A 94 -8.10 -2.52 0.10
C ASP A 94 -7.16 -1.85 1.11
N TYR A 95 -7.48 -1.91 2.41
CA TYR A 95 -6.61 -1.43 3.47
C TYR A 95 -5.28 -2.18 3.51
N VAL A 96 -5.32 -3.52 3.42
CA VAL A 96 -4.10 -4.35 3.36
C VAL A 96 -3.25 -3.99 2.15
N MET A 97 -3.84 -3.66 1.01
CA MET A 97 -3.08 -3.18 -0.14
C MET A 97 -2.37 -1.86 0.17
N ARG A 98 -3.07 -0.87 0.73
CA ARG A 98 -2.49 0.42 1.17
C ARG A 98 -1.31 0.24 2.13
N MET A 99 -1.42 -0.73 3.03
CA MET A 99 -0.32 -1.10 3.94
C MET A 99 0.89 -1.70 3.19
N LYS A 100 0.67 -2.52 2.17
CA LYS A 100 1.75 -3.05 1.31
C LYS A 100 2.45 -1.94 0.53
N GLU A 101 1.69 -0.97 0.02
CA GLU A 101 2.25 0.19 -0.67
C GLU A 101 3.15 1.03 0.27
N PHE A 102 2.69 1.29 1.50
CA PHE A 102 3.49 1.98 2.53
C PHE A 102 4.78 1.23 2.89
N GLU A 103 4.71 -0.08 3.12
CA GLU A 103 5.91 -0.88 3.41
C GLU A 103 6.86 -0.97 2.21
N ARG A 104 6.33 -1.03 0.99
CA ARG A 104 7.13 -1.04 -0.24
C ARG A 104 8.00 0.21 -0.31
N GLU A 105 7.42 1.38 -0.11
CA GLU A 105 8.15 2.64 -0.14
C GLU A 105 9.22 2.71 0.94
N ARG A 106 8.89 2.33 2.17
CA ARG A 106 9.86 2.29 3.25
C ARG A 106 11.07 1.40 2.91
N ARG A 107 10.84 0.20 2.36
CA ARG A 107 11.92 -0.72 1.95
C ARG A 107 12.75 -0.16 0.78
N LEU A 108 12.11 0.58 -0.14
CA LEU A 108 12.81 1.23 -1.24
C LEU A 108 13.68 2.40 -0.76
N LEU A 109 13.21 3.21 0.19
CA LEU A 109 14.00 4.26 0.83
C LEU A 109 15.19 3.66 1.60
N GLU A 110 14.96 2.61 2.40
CA GLU A 110 16.03 1.88 3.08
C GLU A 110 17.09 1.37 2.07
N ARG A 111 16.66 0.84 0.93
CA ARG A 111 17.57 0.36 -0.13
C ARG A 111 18.32 1.51 -0.81
N LYS A 112 17.67 2.65 -1.05
CA LYS A 112 18.29 3.85 -1.63
C LYS A 112 19.41 4.35 -0.72
N GLN A 113 19.14 4.49 0.57
CA GLN A 113 20.16 4.90 1.54
C GLN A 113 21.33 3.91 1.63
N ARG A 114 21.06 2.60 1.63
CA ARG A 114 22.13 1.59 1.63
C ARG A 114 23.01 1.70 0.37
N ARG A 115 22.44 2.01 -0.79
CA ARG A 115 23.20 2.22 -2.03
C ARG A 115 24.04 3.50 -1.99
N GLU A 116 23.48 4.59 -1.48
CA GLU A 116 24.20 5.87 -1.32
C GLU A 116 25.36 5.73 -0.35
N LYS A 117 25.17 5.06 0.80
CA LYS A 117 26.25 4.77 1.76
C LYS A 117 27.38 3.96 1.11
N LYS A 118 27.03 2.87 0.38
CA LYS A 118 28.01 2.06 -0.35
C LYS A 118 28.73 2.84 -1.44
N ALA A 119 28.02 3.67 -2.21
CA ALA A 119 28.62 4.52 -3.23
C ALA A 119 29.58 5.55 -2.61
N ALA A 120 29.23 6.12 -1.46
CA ALA A 120 30.09 7.03 -0.71
C ALA A 120 31.34 6.32 -0.14
N GLU A 121 31.23 5.08 0.35
CA GLU A 121 32.36 4.25 0.80
C GLU A 121 33.32 3.92 -0.36
N LEU A 122 32.76 3.53 -1.51
CA LEU A 122 33.52 3.28 -2.73
C LEU A 122 34.22 4.55 -3.23
N ALA A 123 33.53 5.70 -3.23
CA ALA A 123 34.10 6.99 -3.60
C ALA A 123 35.21 7.45 -2.64
N LYS A 124 35.16 7.04 -1.36
CA LYS A 124 36.20 7.28 -0.35
C LYS A 124 37.38 6.31 -0.45
N GLY A 125 37.40 5.39 -1.42
CA GLY A 125 38.52 4.46 -1.65
C GLY A 125 38.63 3.32 -0.62
N GLN A 126 37.63 3.12 0.24
CA GLN A 126 37.57 2.01 1.19
C GLN A 126 36.87 0.80 0.53
N GLY A 127 37.49 0.24 -0.51
CA GLY A 127 37.10 -1.08 -1.00
C GLY A 127 37.50 -2.16 0.02
N PRO A 128 36.87 -3.35 0.03
CA PRO A 128 37.36 -4.46 0.85
C PRO A 128 38.81 -4.72 0.45
N ARG A 129 39.74 -4.54 1.39
CA ARG A 129 41.15 -4.90 1.20
C ARG A 129 41.16 -6.36 0.75
N LYS A 130 41.56 -6.64 -0.50
CA LYS A 130 41.98 -7.99 -0.88
C LYS A 130 43.14 -8.31 0.05
N VAL A 131 42.99 -9.30 0.91
CA VAL A 131 44.10 -9.81 1.71
C VAL A 131 45.05 -10.48 0.72
N ASP A 132 46.28 -9.98 0.62
CA ASP A 132 47.28 -10.54 -0.28
C ASP A 132 47.58 -12.01 0.12
N PRO A 133 47.66 -12.95 -0.85
CA PRO A 133 47.83 -14.38 -0.56
C PRO A 133 49.21 -14.76 0.03
N GLN A 134 50.11 -13.80 0.27
CA GLN A 134 51.45 -14.05 0.80
C GLN A 134 51.52 -14.27 2.32
N VAL A 135 50.40 -14.12 3.05
CA VAL A 135 50.34 -14.35 4.52
C VAL A 135 49.72 -15.72 4.87
N ALA A 136 49.61 -16.63 3.90
CA ALA A 136 49.09 -17.99 4.07
C ALA A 136 50.16 -19.08 3.80
N LEU A 137 51.40 -18.80 4.17
CA LEU A 137 52.49 -19.77 4.37
C LEU A 137 52.98 -19.63 5.81
#